data_AF-A0A412BL70-F1
#
_entry.id   AF-A0A412BL70-F1
#
_cell.length_a   1.000
_cell.length_b   1.000
_cell.length_c   1.000
_cell.angle_alpha   90.00
_cell.angle_beta   90.00
_cell.angle_gamma   90.00
#
_symmetry.space_group_name_H-M   'P 1'
#
loop_
_entity.id
_entity.type
_entity.pdbx_description
1 polymer ?
#
loop_
_entity_poly.entity_id
_entity_poly.type
_entity_poly.pdbx_seq_one_letter_code
_entity_poly.pdbx_strand_id
1 'polypeptide(L)'
;MEVDAGTYFVKEIKAPKGFVLDKKVHPVTVTAGRTAVVKVKDLPQLDPVGVLLGKIDKETNQNKPQGSASLEGAEFTVKYYKTEPTGTQDPAEQGKVAERQWIFRTNEKGQCKLNQDHLVSGDEFYLTPTGATTFPLGVVTVQETKAPEGYIINPEIFVIPITSNNDGSEFIYTYNEPKIPETLLTLDIVKVLKGKDTPIQGVVFLHTDSKGNQEEVTTDEKGEVL
;
A
#
# COMPACT_ATOMS: atom_id res chain seq x y z
N MET A 1 16.32 -39.98 -16.96
CA MET A 1 16.26 -40.12 -18.44
C MET A 1 17.61 -40.63 -18.88
N GLU A 2 17.65 -41.71 -19.63
CA GLU A 2 18.89 -42.23 -20.23
C GLU A 2 19.04 -41.65 -21.63
N VAL A 3 20.26 -41.24 -21.98
CA VAL A 3 20.58 -40.58 -23.26
C VAL A 3 21.97 -41.01 -23.74
N ASP A 4 22.18 -40.99 -25.05
CA ASP A 4 23.50 -41.25 -25.65
C ASP A 4 24.48 -40.09 -25.41
N ALA A 5 25.77 -40.33 -25.66
CA ALA A 5 26.77 -39.27 -25.65
C ALA A 5 26.52 -38.31 -26.83
N GLY A 6 26.47 -37.00 -26.55
CA GLY A 6 26.12 -35.99 -27.53
C GLY A 6 25.83 -34.63 -26.92
N THR A 7 25.56 -33.64 -27.77
CA THR A 7 25.14 -32.30 -27.33
C THR A 7 23.62 -32.19 -27.44
N TYR A 8 22.98 -31.86 -26.32
CA TYR A 8 21.55 -31.66 -26.20
C TYR A 8 21.24 -30.19 -25.96
N PHE A 9 20.02 -29.78 -26.32
CA PHE A 9 19.53 -28.42 -26.16
C PHE A 9 18.27 -28.44 -25.31
N VAL A 10 18.34 -27.83 -24.13
CA VAL A 10 17.23 -27.75 -23.19
C VAL A 10 16.62 -26.36 -23.28
N LYS A 11 15.30 -26.30 -23.45
CA LYS A 11 14.54 -25.05 -23.50
C LYS A 11 13.32 -25.18 -22.60
N GLU A 12 13.07 -24.16 -21.78
CA GLU A 12 11.84 -24.08 -21.02
C GLU A 12 10.67 -23.75 -21.95
N ILE A 13 9.57 -24.50 -21.80
CA ILE A 13 8.35 -24.32 -22.62
C ILE A 13 7.16 -23.79 -21.83
N LYS A 14 7.26 -23.80 -20.49
CA LYS A 14 6.23 -23.31 -19.59
C LYS A 14 6.88 -22.93 -18.26
N ALA A 15 6.72 -21.67 -17.86
CA ALA A 15 7.17 -21.18 -16.58
C ALA A 15 6.31 -21.74 -15.44
N PRO A 16 6.90 -21.98 -14.25
CA PRO A 16 6.14 -22.15 -13.02
C PRO A 16 5.32 -20.89 -12.70
N LYS A 17 4.27 -21.04 -11.88
CA LYS A 17 3.45 -19.91 -11.45
C LYS A 17 4.32 -18.86 -10.78
N GLY A 18 4.27 -17.65 -11.32
CA GLY A 18 4.96 -16.51 -10.78
C GLY A 18 6.41 -16.31 -11.21
N PHE A 19 6.84 -17.04 -12.22
CA PHE A 19 8.16 -16.90 -12.82
C PHE A 19 8.07 -16.51 -14.30
N VAL A 20 9.12 -15.85 -14.77
CA VAL A 20 9.29 -15.46 -16.18
C VAL A 20 9.72 -16.69 -16.97
N LEU A 21 9.15 -16.89 -18.15
CA LEU A 21 9.57 -17.97 -19.06
C LEU A 21 10.98 -17.71 -19.58
N ASP A 22 11.92 -18.60 -19.28
CA ASP A 22 13.27 -18.56 -19.85
C ASP A 22 13.25 -18.98 -21.32
N LYS A 23 13.35 -17.98 -22.20
CA LYS A 23 13.38 -18.22 -23.66
C LYS A 23 14.74 -18.72 -24.16
N LYS A 24 15.78 -18.73 -23.31
CA LYS A 24 17.13 -19.16 -23.68
C LYS A 24 17.18 -20.67 -23.91
N VAL A 25 17.96 -21.06 -24.92
CA VAL A 25 18.32 -22.46 -25.14
C VAL A 25 19.63 -22.74 -24.41
N HIS A 26 19.63 -23.75 -23.54
CA HIS A 26 20.78 -24.18 -22.75
C HIS A 26 21.42 -25.42 -23.37
N PRO A 27 22.60 -25.31 -23.99
CA PRO A 27 23.31 -26.47 -24.49
C PRO A 27 23.93 -27.26 -23.33
N VAL A 28 23.87 -28.59 -23.39
CA VAL A 28 24.51 -29.50 -22.45
C VAL A 28 25.18 -30.65 -23.20
N THR A 29 26.45 -30.89 -22.92
CA THR A 29 27.20 -32.00 -23.53
C THR A 29 27.27 -33.18 -22.57
N VAL A 30 26.76 -34.32 -23.02
CA VAL A 30 26.81 -35.61 -22.31
C VAL A 30 28.01 -36.39 -22.84
N THR A 31 28.87 -36.84 -21.93
CA THR A 31 30.00 -37.72 -22.25
C THR A 31 29.72 -39.12 -21.72
N ALA A 32 30.11 -40.15 -22.49
CA ALA A 32 29.92 -41.54 -22.09
C ALA A 32 30.47 -41.83 -20.68
N GLY A 33 29.69 -42.54 -19.86
CA GLY A 33 30.05 -42.88 -18.48
C GLY A 33 30.02 -41.73 -17.48
N ARG A 34 29.50 -40.54 -17.85
CA ARG A 34 29.37 -39.39 -16.95
C ARG A 34 27.95 -38.82 -16.93
N THR A 35 27.53 -38.32 -15.78
CA THR A 35 26.28 -37.55 -15.65
C THR A 35 26.53 -36.09 -16.00
N ALA A 36 25.77 -35.55 -16.95
CA ALA A 36 25.73 -34.12 -17.23
C ALA A 36 24.59 -33.45 -16.44
N VAL A 37 24.82 -32.24 -15.95
CA VAL A 37 23.83 -31.46 -15.19
C VAL A 37 23.67 -30.09 -15.84
N VAL A 38 22.45 -29.75 -16.23
CA VAL A 38 22.06 -28.39 -16.61
C VAL A 38 21.38 -27.72 -15.41
N LYS A 39 21.85 -26.53 -15.03
CA LYS A 39 21.24 -25.73 -13.96
C LYS A 39 20.66 -24.47 -14.58
N VAL A 40 19.34 -24.36 -14.56
CA VAL A 40 18.59 -23.16 -14.97
C VAL A 40 18.06 -22.45 -13.73
N LYS A 41 17.88 -21.14 -13.82
CA LYS A 41 17.37 -20.30 -12.73
C LYS A 41 16.23 -19.45 -13.27
N ASP A 42 15.11 -19.49 -12.59
CA ASP A 42 13.95 -18.70 -12.97
C ASP A 42 14.01 -17.31 -12.33
N LEU A 43 13.56 -16.31 -13.08
CA LEU A 43 13.36 -14.96 -12.57
C LEU A 43 11.92 -14.84 -12.06
N PRO A 44 11.69 -14.21 -10.89
CA PRO A 44 10.33 -13.93 -10.46
C PRO A 44 9.68 -12.90 -11.38
N GLN A 45 8.36 -12.96 -11.53
CA GLN A 45 7.59 -11.88 -12.14
C GLN A 45 7.57 -10.65 -11.24
N LEU A 46 7.49 -9.48 -11.87
CA LEU A 46 7.56 -8.17 -11.22
C LEU A 46 6.35 -7.31 -11.57
N ASP A 47 5.86 -6.52 -10.61
CA ASP A 47 4.77 -5.55 -10.80
C ASP A 47 5.32 -4.12 -10.64
N PRO A 48 5.63 -3.39 -11.72
CA PRO A 48 6.13 -2.02 -11.62
C PRO A 48 5.06 -1.09 -11.05
N VAL A 49 5.35 -0.46 -9.91
CA VAL A 49 4.39 0.41 -9.22
C VAL A 49 4.81 1.87 -9.35
N GLY A 50 4.00 2.67 -10.06
CA GLY A 50 4.22 4.11 -10.19
C GLY A 50 3.66 4.89 -9.01
N VAL A 51 2.35 4.79 -8.80
CA VAL A 51 1.64 5.38 -7.65
C VAL A 51 1.40 4.28 -6.62
N LEU A 52 1.83 4.54 -5.39
CA LEU A 52 1.70 3.61 -4.26
C LEU A 52 0.34 3.79 -3.57
N LEU A 53 -0.10 5.01 -3.31
CA LEU A 53 -1.42 5.26 -2.73
C LEU A 53 -1.86 6.69 -3.02
N GLY A 54 -3.18 6.90 -2.93
CA GLY A 54 -3.79 8.21 -2.98
C GLY A 54 -4.81 8.37 -1.86
N LYS A 55 -4.85 9.55 -1.26
CA LYS A 55 -5.85 9.88 -0.24
C LYS A 55 -7.05 10.59 -0.87
N ILE A 56 -8.22 10.25 -0.35
CA ILE A 56 -9.48 10.85 -0.77
C ILE A 56 -10.24 11.31 0.46
N ASP A 57 -11.03 12.36 0.29
CA ASP A 57 -12.01 12.74 1.29
C ASP A 57 -13.14 11.69 1.35
N LYS A 58 -13.48 11.23 2.55
CA LYS A 58 -14.44 10.13 2.75
C LYS A 58 -15.86 10.50 2.31
N GLU A 59 -16.25 11.76 2.43
CA GLU A 59 -17.61 12.22 2.14
C GLU A 59 -17.82 12.50 0.65
N THR A 60 -16.84 13.14 0.02
CA THR A 60 -16.95 13.59 -1.37
C THR A 60 -16.33 12.62 -2.38
N ASN A 61 -15.54 11.65 -1.92
CA ASN A 61 -14.70 10.76 -2.76
C ASN A 61 -13.74 11.54 -3.69
N GLN A 62 -13.46 12.80 -3.41
CA GLN A 62 -12.53 13.62 -4.19
C GLN A 62 -11.13 13.58 -3.56
N ASN A 63 -10.10 13.58 -4.40
CA ASN A 63 -8.74 13.84 -3.96
C ASN A 63 -8.53 15.37 -3.82
N LYS A 64 -9.20 15.96 -2.82
CA LYS A 64 -9.10 17.37 -2.47
C LYS A 64 -9.20 17.52 -0.95
N PRO A 65 -8.37 18.35 -0.31
CA PRO A 65 -8.57 18.73 1.07
C PRO A 65 -9.89 19.51 1.24
N GLN A 66 -10.50 19.39 2.42
CA GLN A 66 -11.67 20.21 2.81
C GLN A 66 -11.24 21.33 3.77
N GLY A 67 -11.78 22.54 3.57
CA GLY A 67 -11.51 23.68 4.45
C GLY A 67 -10.02 24.09 4.48
N SER A 68 -9.45 24.19 5.69
CA SER A 68 -8.02 24.50 5.91
C SER A 68 -7.14 23.27 6.13
N ALA A 69 -7.71 22.06 6.00
CA ALA A 69 -7.00 20.81 6.20
C ALA A 69 -6.06 20.51 5.01
N SER A 70 -5.04 19.68 5.23
CA SER A 70 -4.09 19.28 4.19
C SER A 70 -4.06 17.75 4.07
N LEU A 71 -3.92 17.23 2.85
CA LEU A 71 -3.66 15.80 2.62
C LEU A 71 -2.15 15.47 2.63
N GLU A 72 -1.31 16.49 2.82
CA GLU A 72 0.15 16.37 2.90
C GLU A 72 0.62 15.86 4.26
N GLY A 73 1.71 15.09 4.26
CA GLY A 73 2.42 14.78 5.49
C GLY A 73 1.88 13.59 6.27
N ALA A 74 0.83 12.93 5.76
CA ALA A 74 0.36 11.66 6.26
C ALA A 74 1.47 10.61 6.07
N GLU A 75 1.73 9.79 7.09
CA GLU A 75 2.76 8.73 7.02
C GLU A 75 2.13 7.34 7.06
N PHE A 76 2.57 6.50 6.11
CA PHE A 76 2.08 5.15 5.92
C PHE A 76 3.17 4.13 6.18
N THR A 77 2.88 3.15 7.03
CA THR A 77 3.68 1.94 7.12
C THR A 77 3.23 0.98 6.01
N VAL A 78 4.16 0.66 5.13
CA VAL A 78 3.97 -0.29 4.04
C VAL A 78 4.83 -1.51 4.31
N LYS A 79 4.23 -2.69 4.31
CA LYS A 79 4.94 -3.97 4.52
C LYS A 79 4.74 -4.87 3.32
N TYR A 80 5.78 -5.58 2.93
CA TYR A 80 5.72 -6.64 1.94
C TYR A 80 5.95 -8.00 2.59
N TYR A 81 5.06 -8.94 2.28
CA TYR A 81 5.10 -10.32 2.75
C TYR A 81 5.32 -11.25 1.56
N LYS A 82 6.42 -12.00 1.58
CA LYS A 82 6.69 -13.07 0.62
C LYS A 82 5.89 -14.31 0.97
N THR A 83 4.58 -14.25 0.71
CA THR A 83 3.62 -15.32 0.93
C THR A 83 2.73 -15.48 -0.30
N GLU A 84 1.99 -16.59 -0.38
CA GLU A 84 0.98 -16.74 -1.43
C GLU A 84 -0.03 -15.58 -1.38
N PRO A 85 -0.30 -14.90 -2.52
CA PRO A 85 -1.15 -13.72 -2.58
C PRO A 85 -2.64 -14.10 -2.59
N THR A 86 -3.10 -14.71 -1.50
CA THR A 86 -4.47 -15.21 -1.36
C THR A 86 -5.27 -14.42 -0.33
N GLY A 87 -6.42 -13.89 -0.75
CA GLY A 87 -7.40 -13.24 0.12
C GLY A 87 -7.11 -11.76 0.43
N THR A 88 -7.84 -11.23 1.40
CA THR A 88 -7.81 -9.81 1.83
C THR A 88 -7.50 -9.67 3.32
N GLN A 89 -7.08 -10.75 3.99
CA GLN A 89 -6.73 -10.74 5.42
C GLN A 89 -5.28 -10.29 5.61
N ASP A 90 -5.02 -9.57 6.70
CA ASP A 90 -3.65 -9.17 7.05
C ASP A 90 -2.78 -10.42 7.29
N PRO A 91 -1.67 -10.59 6.57
CA PRO A 91 -0.74 -11.68 6.82
C PRO A 91 -0.20 -11.72 8.26
N ALA A 92 -0.07 -10.58 8.93
CA ALA A 92 0.44 -10.53 10.31
C ALA A 92 -0.50 -11.24 11.30
N GLU A 93 -1.82 -11.13 11.12
CA GLU A 93 -2.82 -11.84 11.92
C GLU A 93 -2.72 -13.37 11.78
N GLN A 94 -2.13 -13.84 10.68
CA GLN A 94 -1.86 -15.24 10.40
C GLN A 94 -0.45 -15.68 10.85
N GLY A 95 0.24 -14.83 11.62
CA GLY A 95 1.59 -15.09 12.12
C GLY A 95 2.69 -14.99 11.06
N LYS A 96 2.42 -14.38 9.91
CA LYS A 96 3.45 -14.13 8.89
C LYS A 96 4.28 -12.91 9.30
N VAL A 97 5.56 -12.95 8.93
CA VAL A 97 6.50 -11.85 9.17
C VAL A 97 6.75 -11.13 7.85
N ALA A 98 6.77 -9.80 7.88
CA ALA A 98 7.10 -9.00 6.72
C ALA A 98 8.56 -9.24 6.31
N GLU A 99 8.80 -9.41 5.01
CA GLU A 99 10.16 -9.49 4.46
C GLU A 99 10.78 -8.10 4.35
N ARG A 100 9.97 -7.08 4.04
CA ARG A 100 10.38 -5.69 3.97
C ARG A 100 9.32 -4.75 4.54
N GLN A 101 9.77 -3.61 5.06
CA GLN A 101 8.95 -2.55 5.61
C GLN A 101 9.50 -1.18 5.24
N TRP A 102 8.58 -0.26 4.96
CA TRP A 102 8.85 1.13 4.65
C TRP A 102 7.87 2.06 5.37
N ILE A 103 8.30 3.29 5.58
CA ILE A 103 7.46 4.41 5.96
C ILE A 103 7.52 5.41 4.81
N PHE A 104 6.36 5.73 4.23
CA PHE A 104 6.24 6.73 3.19
C PHE A 104 5.40 7.92 3.63
N ARG A 105 5.61 9.07 2.99
CA ARG A 105 4.87 10.31 3.27
C ARG A 105 4.15 10.83 2.03
N THR A 106 2.92 11.29 2.21
CA THR A 106 2.14 11.94 1.14
C THR A 106 2.66 13.34 0.82
N ASN A 107 2.57 13.74 -0.45
CA ASN A 107 2.81 15.11 -0.91
C ASN A 107 1.56 16.00 -0.75
N GLU A 108 1.66 17.26 -1.17
CA GLU A 108 0.57 18.25 -1.20
C GLU A 108 -0.73 17.76 -1.87
N LYS A 109 -0.65 16.80 -2.79
CA LYS A 109 -1.80 16.21 -3.49
C LYS A 109 -2.35 14.96 -2.81
N GLY A 110 -1.91 14.65 -1.58
CA GLY A 110 -2.31 13.43 -0.87
C GLY A 110 -1.83 12.15 -1.54
N GLN A 111 -0.83 12.23 -2.43
CA GLN A 111 -0.33 11.09 -3.19
C GLN A 111 1.02 10.62 -2.68
N CYS A 112 1.28 9.33 -2.84
CA CYS A 112 2.58 8.73 -2.62
C CYS A 112 2.99 7.86 -3.80
N LYS A 113 4.26 7.93 -4.21
CA LYS A 113 4.86 7.01 -5.18
C LYS A 113 5.76 6.01 -4.47
N LEU A 114 5.99 4.85 -5.08
CA LEU A 114 6.98 3.89 -4.58
C LEU A 114 8.37 4.35 -5.02
N ASN A 115 8.93 5.40 -4.42
CA ASN A 115 10.25 5.91 -4.77
C ASN A 115 10.93 6.62 -3.60
N GLN A 116 12.18 7.05 -3.82
CA GLN A 116 12.97 7.72 -2.79
C GLN A 116 12.40 9.06 -2.34
N ASP A 117 11.73 9.81 -3.24
CA ASP A 117 11.20 11.15 -2.93
C ASP A 117 10.13 11.13 -1.83
N HIS A 118 9.37 10.04 -1.76
CA HIS A 118 8.33 9.83 -0.77
C HIS A 118 8.77 8.98 0.43
N LEU A 119 9.95 8.37 0.37
CA LEU A 119 10.45 7.48 1.42
C LEU A 119 10.93 8.30 2.63
N VAL A 120 10.35 8.02 3.79
CA VAL A 120 10.82 8.57 5.07
C VAL A 120 11.92 7.67 5.65
N SER A 121 11.68 6.37 5.67
CA SER A 121 12.64 5.35 6.16
C SER A 121 12.19 3.96 5.75
N GLY A 122 13.10 2.98 5.68
CA GLY A 122 12.72 1.60 5.43
C GLY A 122 13.85 0.79 4.80
N ASP A 123 13.49 -0.41 4.35
CA ASP A 123 14.39 -1.30 3.62
C ASP A 123 14.71 -0.78 2.20
N GLU A 124 15.65 -1.43 1.52
CA GLU A 124 15.88 -1.17 0.10
C GLU A 124 14.62 -1.51 -0.74
N PHE A 125 14.48 -0.89 -1.91
CA PHE A 125 13.40 -1.23 -2.85
C PHE A 125 13.67 -2.56 -3.55
N TYR A 126 12.62 -3.25 -3.99
CA TYR A 126 12.77 -4.20 -5.09
C TYR A 126 12.87 -3.41 -6.39
N LEU A 127 13.81 -3.81 -7.24
CA LEU A 127 14.10 -3.13 -8.48
C LEU A 127 13.94 -4.09 -9.66
N THR A 128 13.40 -3.57 -10.76
CA THR A 128 13.46 -4.24 -12.07
C THR A 128 14.91 -4.28 -12.57
N PRO A 129 15.22 -5.10 -13.61
CA PRO A 129 16.55 -5.06 -14.24
C PRO A 129 16.94 -3.67 -14.79
N THR A 130 15.97 -2.80 -15.06
CA THR A 130 16.18 -1.42 -15.50
C THR A 130 16.29 -0.39 -14.36
N GLY A 131 16.17 -0.83 -13.10
CA GLY A 131 16.29 0.02 -11.92
C GLY A 131 15.00 0.73 -11.48
N ALA A 132 13.85 0.42 -12.10
CA ALA A 132 12.56 0.94 -11.64
C ALA A 132 12.10 0.19 -10.38
N THR A 133 11.43 0.88 -9.46
CA THR A 133 10.86 0.27 -8.26
C THR A 133 9.66 -0.62 -8.59
N THR A 134 9.52 -1.71 -7.86
CA THR A 134 8.52 -2.75 -8.14
C THR A 134 8.17 -3.54 -6.88
N PHE A 135 7.13 -4.38 -6.94
CA PHE A 135 6.92 -5.48 -6.01
C PHE A 135 7.03 -6.83 -6.72
N PRO A 136 7.67 -7.84 -6.10
CA PRO A 136 7.51 -9.22 -6.51
C PRO A 136 6.13 -9.74 -6.10
N LEU A 137 5.78 -10.95 -6.56
CA LEU A 137 4.58 -11.64 -6.10
C LEU A 137 4.59 -11.82 -4.59
N GLY A 138 3.46 -11.52 -3.96
CA GLY A 138 3.33 -11.51 -2.52
C GLY A 138 2.15 -10.67 -2.09
N VAL A 139 2.13 -10.29 -0.82
CA VAL A 139 1.09 -9.41 -0.27
C VAL A 139 1.73 -8.13 0.22
N VAL A 140 1.20 -7.00 -0.19
CA VAL A 140 1.57 -5.68 0.32
C VAL A 140 0.47 -5.21 1.26
N THR A 141 0.82 -4.74 2.46
CA THR A 141 -0.12 -4.05 3.35
C THR A 141 0.23 -2.59 3.46
N VAL A 142 -0.78 -1.72 3.45
CA VAL A 142 -0.63 -0.28 3.63
C VAL A 142 -1.49 0.14 4.83
N GLN A 143 -0.87 0.75 5.83
CA GLN A 143 -1.55 1.24 7.03
C GLN A 143 -1.14 2.68 7.30
N GLU A 144 -2.12 3.55 7.55
CA GLU A 144 -1.82 4.89 8.04
C GLU A 144 -1.30 4.82 9.48
N THR A 145 -0.14 5.41 9.70
CA THR A 145 0.53 5.44 11.02
C THR A 145 0.67 6.84 11.59
N LYS A 146 0.42 7.86 10.76
CA LYS A 146 0.31 9.25 11.18
C LYS A 146 -0.68 9.97 10.25
N ALA A 147 -1.77 10.45 10.83
CA ALA A 147 -2.72 11.29 10.10
C ALA A 147 -2.08 12.63 9.71
N PRO A 148 -2.51 13.24 8.59
CA PRO A 148 -2.15 14.60 8.27
C PRO A 148 -2.85 15.61 9.20
N GLU A 149 -2.42 16.86 9.19
CA GLU A 149 -2.98 17.91 10.04
C GLU A 149 -4.48 18.12 9.74
N GLY A 150 -5.31 18.08 10.79
CA GLY A 150 -6.75 18.29 10.69
C GLY A 150 -7.58 17.02 10.51
N TYR A 151 -6.96 15.84 10.44
CA TYR A 151 -7.63 14.58 10.18
C TYR A 151 -7.46 13.55 11.31
N ILE A 152 -8.46 12.67 11.43
CA ILE A 152 -8.43 11.48 12.29
C ILE A 152 -7.68 10.38 11.55
N ILE A 153 -6.76 9.71 12.23
CA ILE A 153 -6.03 8.56 11.68
C ILE A 153 -6.98 7.46 11.22
N ASN A 154 -6.80 6.98 9.99
CA ASN A 154 -7.51 5.82 9.49
C ASN A 154 -6.82 4.52 9.97
N PRO A 155 -7.44 3.72 10.86
CA PRO A 155 -6.82 2.51 11.39
C PRO A 155 -6.84 1.33 10.41
N GLU A 156 -7.55 1.43 9.29
CA GLU A 156 -7.71 0.35 8.31
C GLU A 156 -6.37 -0.09 7.71
N ILE A 157 -6.19 -1.41 7.59
CA ILE A 157 -5.06 -2.02 6.91
C ILE A 157 -5.54 -2.46 5.52
N PHE A 158 -5.02 -1.82 4.49
CA PHE A 158 -5.31 -2.17 3.10
C PHE A 158 -4.40 -3.33 2.68
N VAL A 159 -4.99 -4.47 2.32
CA VAL A 159 -4.27 -5.68 1.91
C VAL A 159 -4.33 -5.83 0.39
N ILE A 160 -3.17 -5.79 -0.25
CA ILE A 160 -3.03 -5.74 -1.71
C ILE A 160 -2.23 -6.97 -2.18
N PRO A 161 -2.91 -8.00 -2.73
CA PRO A 161 -2.24 -9.16 -3.30
C PRO A 161 -1.62 -8.82 -4.67
N ILE A 162 -0.34 -9.16 -4.85
CA ILE A 162 0.38 -9.07 -6.14
C ILE A 162 0.34 -10.46 -6.77
N THR A 163 -0.39 -10.62 -7.87
CA THR A 163 -0.76 -11.94 -8.42
C THR A 163 -0.21 -12.18 -9.82
N SER A 164 0.04 -13.45 -10.16
CA SER A 164 0.49 -13.87 -11.49
C SER A 164 -0.69 -14.17 -12.43
N ASN A 165 -0.61 -13.69 -13.66
CA ASN A 165 -1.49 -14.13 -14.77
C ASN A 165 -1.07 -15.50 -15.35
N ASN A 166 0.04 -16.06 -14.86
CA ASN A 166 0.59 -17.37 -15.21
C ASN A 166 0.86 -17.58 -16.71
N ASP A 167 1.22 -16.50 -17.41
CA ASP A 167 1.51 -16.46 -18.84
C ASP A 167 3.02 -16.46 -19.15
N GLY A 168 3.87 -16.46 -18.12
CA GLY A 168 5.34 -16.42 -18.24
C GLY A 168 5.90 -15.07 -18.69
N SER A 169 5.09 -13.99 -18.65
CA SER A 169 5.54 -12.62 -18.89
C SER A 169 6.54 -12.14 -17.83
N GLU A 170 7.39 -11.18 -18.16
CA GLU A 170 8.32 -10.56 -17.19
C GLU A 170 7.60 -9.63 -16.20
N PHE A 171 6.68 -8.82 -16.73
CA PHE A 171 5.93 -7.84 -15.97
C PHE A 171 4.45 -8.21 -15.87
N ILE A 172 3.90 -8.02 -14.68
CA ILE A 172 2.48 -8.06 -14.37
C ILE A 172 2.02 -6.66 -13.95
N TYR A 173 0.70 -6.42 -14.01
CA TYR A 173 0.08 -5.14 -13.67
C TYR A 173 -1.16 -5.40 -12.82
N THR A 174 -0.94 -5.94 -11.62
CA THR A 174 -2.00 -6.38 -10.70
C THR A 174 -2.08 -5.53 -9.44
N TYR A 175 -1.10 -4.66 -9.20
CA TYR A 175 -1.15 -3.69 -8.13
C TYR A 175 -2.41 -2.82 -8.24
N ASN A 176 -3.31 -2.96 -7.26
CA ASN A 176 -4.51 -2.14 -7.16
C ASN A 176 -4.24 -1.00 -6.17
N GLU A 177 -4.04 0.20 -6.70
CA GLU A 177 -3.78 1.41 -5.91
C GLU A 177 -4.91 1.63 -4.87
N PRO A 178 -4.62 1.58 -3.56
CA PRO A 178 -5.62 1.86 -2.54
C PRO A 178 -5.96 3.35 -2.54
N LYS A 179 -7.26 3.64 -2.46
CA LYS A 179 -7.77 4.98 -2.15
C LYS A 179 -8.11 5.02 -0.68
N ILE A 180 -7.36 5.80 0.08
CA ILE A 180 -7.45 5.81 1.54
C ILE A 180 -8.34 6.97 1.96
N PRO A 181 -9.54 6.69 2.51
CA PRO A 181 -10.48 7.72 2.91
C PRO A 181 -9.99 8.45 4.16
N GLU A 182 -10.20 9.76 4.16
CA GLU A 182 -9.87 10.66 5.24
C GLU A 182 -11.10 11.18 5.98
N THR A 183 -10.99 11.29 7.30
CA THR A 183 -12.08 11.79 8.17
C THR A 183 -11.60 13.00 8.95
N LEU A 184 -12.30 14.14 8.83
CA LEU A 184 -11.93 15.37 9.54
C LEU A 184 -12.06 15.19 11.06
N LEU A 185 -11.23 15.95 11.79
CA LEU A 185 -11.46 16.17 13.22
C LEU A 185 -12.73 17.00 13.41
N THR A 186 -13.60 16.56 14.33
CA THR A 186 -14.81 17.31 14.73
C THR A 186 -14.72 17.74 16.18
N LEU A 187 -15.30 18.89 16.49
CA LEU A 187 -15.47 19.39 17.85
C LEU A 187 -16.97 19.52 18.12
N ASP A 188 -17.52 18.61 18.92
CA ASP A 188 -18.92 18.65 19.31
C ASP A 188 -19.07 19.41 20.64
N ILE A 189 -19.79 20.53 20.62
CA ILE A 189 -20.12 21.29 21.83
C ILE A 189 -21.57 20.99 22.20
N VAL A 190 -21.79 20.37 23.36
CA VAL A 190 -23.12 20.08 23.90
C VAL A 190 -23.30 20.78 25.25
N LYS A 191 -24.32 21.63 25.36
CA LYS A 191 -24.62 22.37 26.59
C LYS A 191 -25.84 21.80 27.30
N VAL A 192 -25.63 21.30 28.51
CA VAL A 192 -26.70 20.80 29.40
C VAL A 192 -26.77 21.57 30.72
N LEU A 193 -27.90 21.40 31.43
CA LEU A 193 -28.12 21.93 32.77
C LEU A 193 -27.28 21.19 33.81
N LYS A 194 -26.68 21.90 34.77
CA LYS A 194 -25.86 21.26 35.80
C LYS A 194 -26.69 20.26 36.62
N GLY A 195 -26.27 18.99 36.62
CA GLY A 195 -26.93 17.91 37.35
C GLY A 195 -28.11 17.26 36.62
N LYS A 196 -28.36 17.58 35.35
CA LYS A 196 -29.36 16.92 34.48
C LYS A 196 -28.87 16.89 33.03
N ASP A 197 -29.25 15.89 32.25
CA ASP A 197 -28.94 15.86 30.81
C ASP A 197 -29.91 16.71 29.96
N THR A 198 -30.57 17.70 30.57
CA THR A 198 -31.48 18.60 29.87
C THR A 198 -30.70 19.59 29.01
N PRO A 199 -30.90 19.62 27.69
CA PRO A 199 -30.20 20.54 26.81
C PRO A 199 -30.55 22.01 27.05
N ILE A 200 -29.62 22.90 26.71
CA ILE A 200 -29.81 24.35 26.79
C ILE A 200 -29.52 24.98 25.43
N GLN A 201 -30.58 25.48 24.81
CA GLN A 201 -30.56 26.22 23.55
C GLN A 201 -30.13 27.67 23.73
N GLY A 202 -29.55 28.27 22.69
CA GLY A 202 -29.28 29.69 22.58
C GLY A 202 -28.04 30.17 23.35
N VAL A 203 -27.18 29.24 23.77
CA VAL A 203 -25.92 29.58 24.43
C VAL A 203 -24.88 29.87 23.35
N VAL A 204 -24.33 31.09 23.41
CA VAL A 204 -23.28 31.53 22.48
C VAL A 204 -21.92 31.21 23.07
N PHE A 205 -21.07 30.56 22.28
CA PHE A 205 -19.66 30.33 22.55
C PHE A 205 -18.81 31.09 21.54
N LEU A 206 -17.67 31.63 21.98
CA LEU A 206 -16.62 32.09 21.09
C LEU A 206 -15.64 30.92 20.90
N HIS A 207 -15.68 30.28 19.73
CA HIS A 207 -14.69 29.29 19.34
C HIS A 207 -13.46 30.02 18.80
N THR A 208 -12.27 29.65 19.31
CA THR A 208 -10.99 30.13 18.79
C THR A 208 -10.18 28.91 18.38
N ASP A 209 -9.83 28.82 17.09
CA ASP A 209 -9.05 27.69 16.58
C ASP A 209 -7.56 27.78 17.00
N SER A 210 -6.78 26.73 16.69
CA SER A 210 -5.36 26.66 17.02
C SER A 210 -4.49 27.71 16.32
N LYS A 211 -5.02 28.35 15.26
CA LYS A 211 -4.36 29.42 14.49
C LYS A 211 -4.79 30.81 14.97
N GLY A 212 -5.71 30.88 15.94
CA GLY A 212 -6.23 32.11 16.52
C GLY A 212 -7.41 32.73 15.76
N ASN A 213 -7.97 32.04 14.75
CA ASN A 213 -9.20 32.49 14.10
C ASN A 213 -10.37 32.30 15.07
N GLN A 214 -11.32 33.23 15.03
CA GLN A 214 -12.45 33.25 15.96
C GLN A 214 -13.78 33.21 15.23
N GLU A 215 -14.72 32.44 15.77
CA GLU A 215 -16.11 32.39 15.32
C GLU A 215 -17.05 32.27 16.52
N GLU A 216 -18.22 32.92 16.43
CA GLU A 216 -19.28 32.74 17.40
C GLU A 216 -20.22 31.63 16.96
N VAL A 217 -20.47 30.68 17.86
CA VAL A 217 -21.31 29.52 17.61
C VAL A 217 -22.39 29.44 18.67
N THR A 218 -23.61 29.05 18.28
CA THR A 218 -24.78 29.09 19.17
C THR A 218 -25.44 27.72 19.26
N THR A 219 -25.81 27.29 20.47
CA THR A 219 -26.47 26.00 20.66
C THR A 219 -27.90 25.97 20.12
N ASP A 220 -28.27 24.87 19.48
CA ASP A 220 -29.59 24.59 18.92
C ASP A 220 -30.58 24.05 19.99
N GLU A 221 -31.76 23.60 19.56
CA GLU A 221 -32.80 23.03 20.44
C GLU A 221 -32.34 21.78 21.21
N LYS A 222 -31.34 21.05 20.69
CA LYS A 222 -30.71 19.90 21.36
C LYS A 222 -29.52 20.30 22.22
N GLY A 223 -29.26 21.60 22.37
CA GLY A 223 -28.10 22.12 23.09
C GLY A 223 -26.78 21.86 22.37
N GLU A 224 -26.81 21.46 21.09
CA GLU A 224 -25.65 21.14 20.27
C GLU A 224 -25.24 22.36 19.45
N VAL A 225 -23.96 22.51 19.15
CA VAL A 225 -23.46 23.49 18.19
C VAL A 225 -23.31 22.82 16.82
N LEU A 226 -23.86 23.46 15.78
CA LEU A 226 -23.63 23.13 14.37
C LEU A 226 -22.44 23.90 13.81
#